data_AF-A0A4Q9RR92-F1
#
_entry.id   AF-A0A4Q9RR92-F1
#
_cell.length_a   1.000
_cell.length_b   1.000
_cell.length_c   1.000
_cell.angle_alpha   90.00
_cell.angle_beta   90.00
_cell.angle_gamma   90.00
#
_symmetry.space_group_name_H-M   'P 1'
#
loop_
_entity.id
_entity.type
_entity.pdbx_description
1 polymer ?
#
loop_
_entity_poly.entity_id
_entity_poly.type
_entity_poly.pdbx_seq_one_letter_code
_entity_poly.pdbx_strand_id
1 'polypeptide(L)'
;MIRVTQLILLFFLFYNPTTVLGQDVELYQQFNGRYDYTAIGNTLNLAENGTGADCIISTESSATLSLNANQTIVAAYLYWAGSDTGDFNVSLNNNPVTAERTFSDALDANRLFFAAFADVTTLVQSIGSDEYTLSDLDIQSIISPYCPTGTNFAGWAITIIYEDDNLPLNQLNVYDGLQSVPDILTITLDNLNVLDNENAKIGFIAWEGDRSLAVNEKLTINGNIIGNPPLNPINNAFNGTNSFTGASDLYNMDIDVYNIQNNISIGDTSATIQLTSGQDFVMINNIITVLNSQLPDATISLDNYIVECGNRNIEIEYTVNNFNSTDVLPNNTPITFYANGIVVGQTTTLNTIEINESETNSIVLTIPETVGEDFILTLSVDDIGDNSGIVIEINENNNMFEQTINLLVAPPIETLPETLLCDEGFNSATFNLNEIFQQSTNINDNVAFYTSLSDLQNQENEIFDPTAYNNTTNPETIYARVESDPCYDSYQFNILVENCPPYIPDGFSPNNDGPNDWFNIQGLYDIFENHKLLIYNRYGTLIFEGDNSKPWDGKANRGINNLGKLLPVGTYYYVLHLNDPNYKSMAGWVYLNY
;
A
#
# COMPACT_ATOMS: atom_id res chain seq x y z
N MET A 1 -27.54 -38.98 49.89
CA MET A 1 -26.24 -39.63 50.10
C MET A 1 -25.74 -40.09 48.73
N ILE A 2 -25.09 -39.18 47.99
CA ILE A 2 -24.55 -39.43 46.65
C ILE A 2 -23.04 -39.18 46.78
N ARG A 3 -22.23 -40.23 46.64
CA ARG A 3 -20.77 -40.17 46.65
C ARG A 3 -20.29 -39.97 45.21
N VAL A 4 -19.58 -38.86 44.98
CA VAL A 4 -18.82 -38.60 43.75
C VAL A 4 -17.44 -39.21 43.91
N THR A 5 -17.07 -40.09 42.97
CA THR A 5 -15.74 -40.70 42.84
C THR A 5 -14.85 -39.76 42.04
N GLN A 6 -13.79 -39.22 42.65
CA GLN A 6 -12.73 -38.49 41.94
C GLN A 6 -11.74 -39.49 41.33
N LEU A 7 -11.58 -39.42 40.01
CA LEU A 7 -10.56 -40.12 39.23
C LEU A 7 -9.30 -39.24 39.22
N ILE A 8 -8.20 -39.72 39.81
CA ILE A 8 -6.88 -39.06 39.75
C ILE A 8 -6.17 -39.56 38.50
N LEU A 9 -5.95 -38.67 37.52
CA LEU A 9 -5.15 -38.93 36.32
C LEU A 9 -3.68 -38.60 36.64
N LEU A 10 -2.81 -39.62 36.73
CA LEU A 10 -1.37 -39.44 36.83
C LEU A 10 -0.80 -39.16 35.43
N PHE A 11 -0.28 -37.95 35.20
CA PHE A 11 0.48 -37.61 34.00
C PHE A 11 1.94 -38.08 34.18
N PHE A 12 2.35 -39.11 33.45
CA PHE A 12 3.76 -39.48 33.31
C PHE A 12 4.41 -38.53 32.28
N LEU A 13 5.23 -37.60 32.74
CA LEU A 13 6.16 -36.82 31.91
C LEU A 13 7.30 -37.75 31.47
N PHE A 14 7.25 -38.21 30.23
CA PHE A 14 8.41 -38.81 29.56
C PHE A 14 9.37 -37.67 29.18
N TYR A 15 10.50 -37.58 29.88
CA TYR A 15 11.66 -36.79 29.45
C TYR A 15 12.26 -37.48 28.21
N ASN A 16 12.03 -36.93 27.02
CA ASN A 16 12.86 -37.25 25.86
C ASN A 16 14.13 -36.39 25.95
N PRO A 17 15.34 -36.97 25.86
CA PRO A 17 16.54 -36.17 25.70
C PRO A 17 16.48 -35.48 24.34
N THR A 18 16.29 -34.17 24.34
CA THR A 18 16.49 -33.34 23.15
C THR A 18 17.97 -33.39 22.80
N THR A 19 18.31 -34.04 21.69
CA THR A 19 19.63 -33.89 21.07
C THR A 19 19.78 -32.43 20.66
N VAL A 20 20.76 -31.72 21.23
CA VAL A 20 21.16 -30.39 20.76
C VAL A 20 21.82 -30.60 19.41
N LEU A 21 21.21 -30.08 18.34
CA LEU A 21 21.80 -30.00 17.02
C LEU A 21 22.32 -28.58 16.83
N GLY A 22 23.44 -28.41 16.12
CA GLY A 22 23.94 -27.11 15.67
C GLY A 22 22.85 -26.30 14.97
N GLN A 23 22.99 -24.98 15.03
CA GLN A 23 22.07 -24.04 14.40
C GLN A 23 22.58 -23.74 12.99
N ASP A 24 21.69 -23.84 12.00
CA ASP A 24 22.03 -23.61 10.60
C ASP A 24 22.62 -22.21 10.41
N VAL A 25 23.63 -22.11 9.54
CA VAL A 25 24.21 -20.83 9.14
C VAL A 25 23.27 -20.18 8.12
N GLU A 26 22.57 -19.11 8.53
CA GLU A 26 21.54 -18.44 7.75
C GLU A 26 21.89 -16.95 7.53
N LEU A 27 21.24 -16.31 6.53
CA LEU A 27 21.47 -14.89 6.24
C LEU A 27 21.01 -14.04 7.43
N TYR A 28 21.95 -13.33 8.04
CA TYR A 28 21.69 -12.41 9.14
C TYR A 28 21.45 -10.99 8.64
N GLN A 29 22.36 -10.47 7.81
CA GLN A 29 22.31 -9.10 7.33
C GLN A 29 22.89 -8.97 5.94
N GLN A 30 22.29 -8.09 5.13
CA GLN A 30 22.76 -7.74 3.80
C GLN A 30 23.03 -6.23 3.70
N PHE A 31 24.09 -5.88 2.98
CA PHE A 31 24.49 -4.51 2.69
C PHE A 31 24.68 -4.35 1.19
N ASN A 32 23.98 -3.38 0.60
CA ASN A 32 24.03 -3.08 -0.83
C ASN A 32 24.60 -1.68 -1.04
N GLY A 33 25.78 -1.59 -1.65
CA GLY A 33 26.49 -0.31 -1.78
C GLY A 33 27.99 -0.49 -1.94
N ARG A 34 28.77 0.54 -1.66
CA ARG A 34 30.24 0.49 -1.78
C ARG A 34 30.86 -0.07 -0.50
N TYR A 35 30.47 -1.29 -0.17
CA TYR A 35 30.85 -1.95 1.07
C TYR A 35 31.87 -3.06 0.85
N ASP A 36 32.73 -3.20 1.85
CA ASP A 36 33.63 -4.33 2.02
C ASP A 36 33.84 -4.59 3.53
N TYR A 37 34.59 -5.62 3.90
CA TYR A 37 34.85 -5.96 5.29
C TYR A 37 36.30 -6.37 5.57
N THR A 38 36.65 -6.23 6.85
CA THR A 38 37.82 -6.83 7.50
C THR A 38 37.38 -7.55 8.76
N ALA A 39 38.24 -8.40 9.33
CA ALA A 39 37.99 -8.99 10.65
C ALA A 39 39.24 -8.94 11.53
N ILE A 40 39.01 -8.82 12.83
CA ILE A 40 40.04 -8.96 13.87
C ILE A 40 39.58 -10.02 14.87
N GLY A 41 40.51 -10.57 15.63
CA GLY A 41 40.16 -11.53 16.67
C GLY A 41 41.39 -12.28 17.15
N ASN A 42 41.24 -13.02 18.23
CA ASN A 42 42.33 -13.77 18.81
C ASN A 42 41.81 -14.98 19.60
N THR A 43 42.63 -16.01 19.68
CA THR A 43 42.39 -17.20 20.51
C THR A 43 42.72 -16.88 21.97
N LEU A 44 42.09 -17.59 22.90
CA LEU A 44 42.49 -17.61 24.31
C LEU A 44 43.34 -18.84 24.64
N ASN A 45 43.50 -19.77 23.70
CA ASN A 45 44.41 -20.90 23.83
C ASN A 45 45.86 -20.45 23.68
N LEU A 46 46.73 -20.91 24.59
CA LEU A 46 48.17 -20.59 24.54
C LEU A 46 48.97 -21.46 23.56
N ALA A 47 48.35 -22.55 23.10
CA ALA A 47 48.88 -23.50 22.13
C ALA A 47 47.72 -24.29 21.50
N GLU A 48 48.01 -24.96 20.38
CA GLU A 48 47.09 -25.91 19.74
C GLU A 48 46.63 -26.99 20.73
N ASN A 49 45.33 -27.26 20.76
CA ASN A 49 44.77 -28.35 21.54
C ASN A 49 45.28 -29.72 20.97
N GLY A 50 45.10 -30.82 21.70
CA GLY A 50 45.46 -32.16 21.19
C GLY A 50 46.96 -32.47 20.97
N THR A 51 47.85 -31.47 21.05
CA THR A 51 49.30 -31.62 20.82
C THR A 51 50.11 -32.06 22.04
N GLY A 52 49.45 -32.22 23.19
CA GLY A 52 50.09 -32.51 24.48
C GLY A 52 50.58 -31.28 25.23
N ALA A 53 50.25 -30.07 24.77
CA ALA A 53 50.41 -28.83 25.53
C ALA A 53 49.53 -28.81 26.79
N ASP A 54 49.87 -27.92 27.75
CA ASP A 54 49.04 -27.72 28.93
C ASP A 54 47.65 -27.22 28.50
N CYS A 55 46.59 -27.84 29.04
CA CYS A 55 45.21 -27.46 28.76
C CYS A 55 44.81 -26.20 29.53
N ILE A 56 45.38 -25.07 29.09
CA ILE A 56 45.21 -23.75 29.69
C ILE A 56 44.56 -22.81 28.68
N ILE A 57 43.49 -22.15 29.11
CA ILE A 57 42.79 -21.11 28.37
C ILE A 57 42.89 -19.82 29.21
N SER A 58 43.38 -18.76 28.57
CA SER A 58 43.44 -17.42 29.17
C SER A 58 42.03 -16.85 29.37
N THR A 59 41.88 -15.82 30.20
CA THR A 59 40.60 -15.12 30.39
C THR A 59 40.47 -13.86 29.54
N GLU A 60 41.55 -13.47 28.85
CA GLU A 60 41.59 -12.32 27.94
C GLU A 60 42.58 -12.56 26.79
N SER A 61 42.34 -11.88 25.67
CA SER A 61 43.29 -11.76 24.55
C SER A 61 42.98 -10.51 23.72
N SER A 62 43.93 -10.07 22.91
CA SER A 62 43.84 -8.79 22.17
C SER A 62 44.13 -8.92 20.68
N ALA A 63 43.53 -8.06 19.87
CA ALA A 63 43.78 -7.93 18.43
C ALA A 63 43.68 -6.46 17.98
N THR A 64 44.49 -6.05 17.01
CA THR A 64 44.52 -4.65 16.52
C THR A 64 43.65 -4.46 15.28
N LEU A 65 42.79 -3.44 15.30
CA LEU A 65 42.09 -2.94 14.10
C LEU A 65 42.89 -1.84 13.43
N SER A 66 43.06 -1.94 12.11
CA SER A 66 43.63 -0.88 11.29
C SER A 66 42.79 -0.68 10.03
N LEU A 67 42.18 0.49 9.91
CA LEU A 67 41.42 0.92 8.74
C LEU A 67 42.13 2.08 8.03
N ASN A 68 41.96 2.17 6.72
CA ASN A 68 42.39 3.32 5.94
C ASN A 68 41.52 4.54 6.24
N ALA A 69 42.06 5.75 6.05
CA ALA A 69 41.36 6.99 6.38
C ALA A 69 40.06 7.25 5.58
N ASN A 70 39.89 6.56 4.45
CA ASN A 70 38.71 6.61 3.59
C ASN A 70 37.70 5.49 3.87
N GLN A 71 37.97 4.60 4.83
CA GLN A 71 37.06 3.52 5.21
C GLN A 71 36.22 3.95 6.41
N THR A 72 34.90 3.99 6.22
CA THR A 72 33.94 4.38 7.26
C THR A 72 33.23 3.15 7.81
N ILE A 73 33.28 2.90 9.12
CA ILE A 73 32.63 1.74 9.74
C ILE A 73 31.10 1.86 9.64
N VAL A 74 30.47 0.87 9.02
CA VAL A 74 29.01 0.76 8.85
C VAL A 74 28.42 -0.19 9.90
N ALA A 75 29.07 -1.32 10.12
CA ALA A 75 28.67 -2.32 11.12
C ALA A 75 29.88 -3.02 11.73
N ALA A 76 29.76 -3.48 12.98
CA ALA A 76 30.74 -4.32 13.64
C ALA A 76 30.07 -5.38 14.52
N TYR A 77 30.35 -6.66 14.22
CA TYR A 77 29.70 -7.81 14.85
C TYR A 77 30.72 -8.63 15.63
N LEU A 78 30.54 -8.68 16.96
CA LEU A 78 31.38 -9.47 17.85
C LEU A 78 30.83 -10.88 17.97
N TYR A 79 31.66 -11.86 17.65
CA TYR A 79 31.45 -13.28 17.89
C TYR A 79 32.43 -13.77 18.94
N TRP A 80 31.98 -14.55 19.92
CA TRP A 80 32.85 -15.28 20.83
C TRP A 80 32.29 -16.67 21.09
N ALA A 81 33.18 -17.62 21.34
CA ALA A 81 32.82 -19.02 21.46
C ALA A 81 33.78 -19.75 22.39
N GLY A 82 33.36 -20.94 22.83
CA GLY A 82 34.20 -21.84 23.57
C GLY A 82 33.53 -23.15 23.95
N SER A 83 34.28 -23.98 24.68
CA SER A 83 33.79 -25.25 25.21
C SER A 83 32.77 -25.08 26.34
N ASP A 84 31.84 -26.04 26.46
CA ASP A 84 30.73 -26.12 27.42
C ASP A 84 29.52 -25.21 27.07
N THR A 85 28.55 -25.10 27.98
CA THR A 85 27.28 -24.36 27.81
C THR A 85 27.44 -22.85 27.79
N GLY A 86 28.65 -22.36 28.08
CA GLY A 86 29.09 -21.02 27.74
C GLY A 86 28.98 -19.92 28.77
N ASP A 87 29.73 -18.85 28.47
CA ASP A 87 29.64 -17.54 29.11
C ASP A 87 29.12 -16.52 28.08
N PHE A 88 27.98 -15.92 28.38
CA PHE A 88 27.29 -14.98 27.51
C PHE A 88 27.49 -13.52 27.92
N ASN A 89 28.41 -13.24 28.85
CA ASN A 89 28.78 -11.90 29.27
C ASN A 89 30.30 -11.76 29.22
N VAL A 90 30.78 -10.88 28.37
CA VAL A 90 32.21 -10.58 28.19
C VAL A 90 32.43 -9.08 28.33
N SER A 91 33.67 -8.64 28.21
CA SER A 91 34.02 -7.23 28.21
C SER A 91 34.92 -6.92 27.03
N LEU A 92 34.60 -5.86 26.27
CA LEU A 92 35.41 -5.38 25.16
C LEU A 92 35.98 -4.01 25.51
N ASN A 93 37.30 -3.93 25.65
CA ASN A 93 38.03 -2.73 26.09
C ASN A 93 37.48 -2.18 27.43
N ASN A 94 37.15 -3.07 28.37
CA ASN A 94 36.51 -2.77 29.66
C ASN A 94 35.03 -2.33 29.60
N ASN A 95 34.38 -2.41 28.44
CA ASN A 95 32.94 -2.19 28.31
C ASN A 95 32.21 -3.53 28.36
N PRO A 96 31.23 -3.72 29.27
CA PRO A 96 30.50 -4.97 29.34
C PRO A 96 29.66 -5.19 28.06
N VAL A 97 29.72 -6.39 27.51
CA VAL A 97 28.95 -6.84 26.35
C VAL A 97 28.21 -8.13 26.74
N THR A 98 26.90 -8.14 26.52
CA THR A 98 26.05 -9.32 26.73
C THR A 98 25.58 -9.84 25.39
N ALA A 99 25.54 -11.16 25.23
CA ALA A 99 25.07 -11.80 24.00
C ALA A 99 23.62 -11.40 23.67
N GLU A 100 23.42 -10.94 22.44
CA GLU A 100 22.10 -10.69 21.86
C GLU A 100 21.52 -11.97 21.24
N ARG A 101 22.40 -12.81 20.71
CA ARG A 101 22.08 -14.15 20.17
C ARG A 101 23.08 -15.16 20.69
N THR A 102 22.59 -16.38 20.91
CA THR A 102 23.41 -17.49 21.40
C THR A 102 23.21 -18.72 20.52
N PHE A 103 24.32 -19.40 20.28
CA PHE A 103 24.38 -20.59 19.45
C PHE A 103 24.97 -21.73 20.27
N SER A 104 24.62 -22.96 19.91
CA SER A 104 25.14 -24.15 20.58
C SER A 104 25.28 -25.30 19.60
N ASP A 105 26.36 -26.06 19.72
CA ASP A 105 26.56 -27.32 19.00
C ASP A 105 27.09 -28.38 19.97
N ALA A 106 27.09 -29.64 19.55
CA ALA A 106 27.49 -30.76 20.38
C ALA A 106 28.23 -31.82 19.54
N LEU A 107 29.44 -32.16 19.97
CA LEU A 107 30.14 -33.32 19.41
C LEU A 107 29.56 -34.63 19.98
N ASP A 108 29.15 -34.61 21.25
CA ASP A 108 28.37 -35.67 21.89
C ASP A 108 27.61 -35.17 23.12
N ALA A 109 26.94 -36.07 23.85
CA ALA A 109 26.11 -35.74 25.01
C ALA A 109 26.83 -35.03 26.17
N ASN A 110 28.17 -35.09 26.22
CA ASN A 110 28.98 -34.48 27.29
C ASN A 110 29.92 -33.37 26.78
N ARG A 111 30.04 -33.18 25.46
CA ARG A 111 30.88 -32.17 24.84
C ARG A 111 30.00 -31.22 24.05
N LEU A 112 29.58 -30.17 24.74
CA LEU A 112 28.79 -29.06 24.24
C LEU A 112 29.72 -27.89 23.92
N PHE A 113 29.32 -27.07 22.97
CA PHE A 113 30.04 -25.87 22.58
C PHE A 113 29.03 -24.75 22.44
N PHE A 114 29.45 -23.54 22.79
CA PHE A 114 28.63 -22.36 22.64
C PHE A 114 29.29 -21.38 21.69
N ALA A 115 28.46 -20.55 21.08
CA ALA A 115 28.89 -19.28 20.57
C ALA A 115 27.88 -18.19 20.90
N ALA A 116 28.30 -16.95 20.75
CA ALA A 116 27.52 -15.79 21.08
C ALA A 116 27.82 -14.66 20.10
N PHE A 117 26.83 -13.81 19.92
CA PHE A 117 26.87 -12.67 19.03
C PHE A 117 26.37 -11.42 19.75
N ALA A 118 27.03 -10.29 19.49
CA ALA A 118 26.52 -8.97 19.84
C ALA A 118 26.89 -7.95 18.75
N ASP A 119 25.96 -7.05 18.43
CA ASP A 119 26.26 -5.87 17.62
C ASP A 119 27.03 -4.84 18.47
N VAL A 120 28.32 -4.67 18.14
CA VAL A 120 29.23 -3.74 18.80
C VAL A 120 29.54 -2.53 17.92
N THR A 121 28.75 -2.27 16.88
CA THR A 121 28.97 -1.20 15.88
C THR A 121 29.26 0.13 16.55
N THR A 122 28.41 0.56 17.49
CA THR A 122 28.56 1.87 18.16
C THR A 122 29.84 1.95 19.00
N LEU A 123 30.23 0.86 19.66
CA LEU A 123 31.45 0.78 20.44
C LEU A 123 32.69 0.85 19.54
N VAL A 124 32.71 0.06 18.45
CA VAL A 124 33.83 0.03 17.50
C VAL A 124 33.94 1.36 16.75
N GLN A 125 32.83 1.98 16.34
CA GLN A 125 32.83 3.34 15.76
C GLN A 125 33.40 4.39 16.72
N SER A 126 33.14 4.26 18.04
CA SER A 126 33.63 5.21 19.04
C SER A 126 35.14 5.08 19.31
N ILE A 127 35.68 3.86 19.25
CA ILE A 127 37.10 3.56 19.50
C ILE A 127 37.92 3.77 18.22
N GLY A 128 37.43 3.30 17.07
CA GLY A 128 38.11 3.37 15.78
C GLY A 128 39.26 2.36 15.64
N SER A 129 40.28 2.72 14.85
CA SER A 129 41.48 1.86 14.70
C SER A 129 42.34 1.89 15.96
N ASP A 130 42.24 0.85 16.78
CA ASP A 130 42.98 0.68 18.04
C ASP A 130 43.21 -0.83 18.35
N GLU A 131 43.85 -1.12 19.48
CA GLU A 131 43.89 -2.45 20.08
C GLU A 131 42.57 -2.76 20.80
N TYR A 132 41.96 -3.87 20.43
CA TYR A 132 40.76 -4.41 21.06
C TYR A 132 41.12 -5.57 21.96
N THR A 133 40.67 -5.52 23.22
CA THR A 133 40.89 -6.60 24.20
C THR A 133 39.54 -7.14 24.63
N LEU A 134 39.31 -8.42 24.37
CA LEU A 134 38.21 -9.14 24.98
C LEU A 134 38.69 -9.76 26.29
N SER A 135 37.94 -9.55 27.36
CA SER A 135 38.20 -10.09 28.69
C SER A 135 36.93 -10.66 29.31
N ASP A 136 37.08 -11.25 30.50
CA ASP A 136 36.02 -11.84 31.31
C ASP A 136 35.39 -13.13 30.73
N LEU A 137 36.02 -13.73 29.71
CA LEU A 137 35.65 -15.07 29.22
C LEU A 137 36.46 -16.15 29.96
N ASP A 138 35.97 -16.62 31.10
CA ASP A 138 36.65 -17.65 31.92
C ASP A 138 35.96 -19.01 31.86
N ILE A 139 36.50 -19.91 31.04
CA ILE A 139 36.04 -21.30 30.93
C ILE A 139 37.05 -22.31 31.50
N GLN A 140 38.12 -21.86 32.15
CA GLN A 140 39.22 -22.74 32.57
C GLN A 140 38.77 -23.83 33.55
N SER A 141 37.80 -23.51 34.41
CA SER A 141 37.29 -24.44 35.43
C SER A 141 36.43 -25.58 34.86
N ILE A 142 35.95 -25.43 33.62
CA ILE A 142 34.97 -26.34 32.99
C ILE A 142 35.54 -27.14 31.82
N ILE A 143 36.70 -26.76 31.26
CA ILE A 143 37.29 -27.42 30.07
C ILE A 143 37.95 -28.79 30.31
N SER A 144 38.08 -29.24 31.56
CA SER A 144 38.73 -30.51 31.92
C SER A 144 38.26 -31.73 31.11
N PRO A 145 36.96 -31.90 30.80
CA PRO A 145 36.47 -32.99 29.95
C PRO A 145 36.91 -32.94 28.48
N TYR A 146 37.30 -31.75 27.97
CA TYR A 146 37.61 -31.50 26.57
C TYR A 146 39.12 -31.69 26.27
N CYS A 147 39.97 -31.52 27.29
CA CYS A 147 41.42 -31.66 27.16
C CYS A 147 41.90 -33.03 26.62
N PRO A 148 41.34 -34.18 27.06
CA PRO A 148 41.84 -35.49 26.61
C PRO A 148 41.60 -35.75 25.12
N THR A 149 40.58 -35.11 24.54
CA THR A 149 40.21 -35.26 23.13
C THR A 149 40.80 -34.18 22.25
N GLY A 150 41.44 -33.16 22.83
CA GLY A 150 41.89 -31.99 22.09
C GLY A 150 40.71 -31.26 21.47
N THR A 151 39.68 -30.99 22.26
CA THR A 151 38.52 -30.22 21.78
C THR A 151 38.22 -29.01 22.67
N ASN A 152 39.29 -28.47 23.29
CA ASN A 152 39.20 -27.36 24.22
C ASN A 152 39.58 -26.07 23.49
N PHE A 153 38.65 -25.11 23.45
CA PHE A 153 38.92 -23.81 22.86
C PHE A 153 38.14 -22.69 23.54
N ALA A 154 38.68 -21.48 23.40
CA ALA A 154 37.90 -20.25 23.47
C ALA A 154 38.54 -19.21 22.56
N GLY A 155 37.71 -18.38 21.95
CA GLY A 155 38.14 -17.38 20.98
C GLY A 155 37.11 -16.29 20.78
N TRP A 156 37.54 -15.21 20.15
CA TRP A 156 36.64 -14.14 19.74
C TRP A 156 37.10 -13.53 18.42
N ALA A 157 36.15 -12.98 17.67
CA ALA A 157 36.39 -12.23 16.46
C ALA A 157 35.37 -11.11 16.32
N ILE A 158 35.78 -9.99 15.72
CA ILE A 158 34.89 -8.94 15.27
C ILE A 158 34.97 -8.90 13.76
N THR A 159 33.83 -9.02 13.11
CA THR A 159 33.64 -8.68 11.70
C THR A 159 33.33 -7.20 11.60
N ILE A 160 34.11 -6.44 10.83
CA ILE A 160 33.94 -4.99 10.63
C ILE A 160 33.62 -4.73 9.17
N ILE A 161 32.43 -4.22 8.90
CA ILE A 161 31.95 -3.81 7.58
C ILE A 161 32.15 -2.32 7.45
N TYR A 162 32.76 -1.89 6.35
CA TYR A 162 33.05 -0.50 6.07
C TYR A 162 32.59 -0.08 4.68
N GLU A 163 32.29 1.21 4.54
CA GLU A 163 32.05 1.89 3.28
C GLU A 163 33.34 2.57 2.79
N ASP A 164 33.59 2.49 1.49
CA ASP A 164 34.68 3.20 0.81
C ASP A 164 34.26 3.56 -0.61
N ASP A 165 34.22 4.85 -0.92
CA ASP A 165 33.77 5.39 -2.21
C ASP A 165 34.53 4.83 -3.43
N ASN A 166 35.72 4.27 -3.24
CA ASN A 166 36.52 3.68 -4.31
C ASN A 166 36.17 2.23 -4.61
N LEU A 167 35.34 1.58 -3.78
CA LEU A 167 34.89 0.22 -4.02
C LEU A 167 33.82 0.17 -5.12
N PRO A 168 33.76 -0.92 -5.90
CA PRO A 168 32.59 -1.17 -6.74
C PRO A 168 31.32 -1.32 -5.88
N LEU A 169 30.15 -1.19 -6.52
CA LEU A 169 28.88 -1.52 -5.87
C LEU A 169 28.85 -3.03 -5.60
N ASN A 170 28.81 -3.39 -4.34
CA ASN A 170 28.82 -4.76 -3.88
C ASN A 170 27.53 -5.07 -3.14
N GLN A 171 27.13 -6.33 -3.25
CA GLN A 171 26.26 -6.99 -2.30
C GLN A 171 27.17 -7.72 -1.30
N LEU A 172 27.08 -7.32 -0.03
CA LEU A 172 27.77 -7.96 1.07
C LEU A 172 26.76 -8.66 1.97
N ASN A 173 26.85 -9.97 2.06
CA ASN A 173 25.95 -10.79 2.87
C ASN A 173 26.71 -11.38 4.06
N VAL A 174 26.16 -11.21 5.26
CA VAL A 174 26.63 -11.79 6.51
C VAL A 174 25.70 -12.92 6.88
N TYR A 175 26.23 -14.12 6.98
CA TYR A 175 25.53 -15.31 7.44
C TYR A 175 26.09 -15.72 8.79
N ASP A 176 25.27 -16.10 9.75
CA ASP A 176 25.76 -16.62 11.02
C ASP A 176 24.89 -17.72 11.61
N GLY A 177 25.48 -18.46 12.54
CA GLY A 177 24.95 -19.69 13.12
C GLY A 177 26.01 -20.35 13.99
N LEU A 178 25.86 -21.64 14.26
CA LEU A 178 26.96 -22.48 14.74
C LEU A 178 26.72 -23.90 14.25
N GLN A 179 27.40 -24.26 13.17
CA GLN A 179 27.16 -25.51 12.47
C GLN A 179 28.47 -26.27 12.27
N SER A 180 28.57 -27.46 12.88
CA SER A 180 29.66 -28.38 12.61
C SER A 180 29.67 -28.85 11.15
N VAL A 181 30.86 -29.22 10.66
CA VAL A 181 31.09 -29.75 9.31
C VAL A 181 31.35 -31.26 9.38
N PRO A 182 30.33 -32.12 9.63
CA PRO A 182 30.57 -33.54 9.88
C PRO A 182 30.97 -34.34 8.63
N ASP A 183 30.64 -33.84 7.42
CA ASP A 183 31.09 -34.39 6.13
C ASP A 183 31.13 -33.28 5.07
N ILE A 184 30.03 -32.54 4.92
CA ILE A 184 29.90 -31.37 4.04
C ILE A 184 28.85 -30.39 4.57
N LEU A 185 29.21 -29.12 4.66
CA LEU A 185 28.29 -27.99 4.82
C LEU A 185 28.13 -27.32 3.46
N THR A 186 26.90 -27.14 3.00
CA THR A 186 26.60 -26.49 1.71
C THR A 186 25.74 -25.25 1.95
N ILE A 187 26.19 -24.12 1.44
CA ILE A 187 25.45 -22.85 1.42
C ILE A 187 25.24 -22.45 -0.03
N THR A 188 24.02 -22.09 -0.37
CA THR A 188 23.67 -21.56 -1.69
C THR A 188 23.43 -20.06 -1.56
N LEU A 189 24.13 -19.29 -2.37
CA LEU A 189 23.83 -17.87 -2.60
C LEU A 189 22.88 -17.83 -3.79
N ASP A 190 21.65 -17.35 -3.59
CA ASP A 190 20.65 -17.15 -4.65
C ASP A 190 20.54 -15.65 -5.03
N ASN A 191 19.76 -15.34 -6.07
CA ASN A 191 19.51 -13.97 -6.55
C ASN A 191 20.79 -13.17 -6.85
N LEU A 192 21.74 -13.80 -7.52
CA LEU A 192 22.93 -13.11 -8.00
C LEU A 192 22.68 -12.50 -9.39
N ASN A 193 23.31 -11.37 -9.68
CA ASN A 193 23.51 -10.88 -11.04
C ASN A 193 24.94 -10.36 -11.17
N VAL A 194 25.85 -11.31 -11.32
CA VAL A 194 27.29 -11.04 -11.35
C VAL A 194 27.63 -10.37 -12.67
N LEU A 195 27.91 -9.07 -12.66
CA LEU A 195 28.36 -8.35 -13.86
C LEU A 195 29.89 -8.26 -13.96
N ASP A 196 30.55 -8.27 -12.81
CA ASP A 196 31.98 -8.43 -12.66
C ASP A 196 32.23 -9.36 -11.47
N ASN A 197 33.35 -10.07 -11.50
CA ASN A 197 33.82 -10.88 -10.38
C ASN A 197 35.08 -10.28 -9.73
N GLU A 198 35.56 -9.11 -10.18
CA GLU A 198 36.71 -8.43 -9.61
C GLU A 198 36.58 -8.23 -8.10
N ASN A 199 37.59 -8.70 -7.35
CA ASN A 199 37.65 -8.66 -5.89
C ASN A 199 36.54 -9.42 -5.14
N ALA A 200 35.74 -10.25 -5.83
CA ALA A 200 34.79 -11.13 -5.17
C ALA A 200 35.52 -12.02 -4.14
N LYS A 201 34.99 -12.10 -2.93
CA LYS A 201 35.61 -12.86 -1.84
C LYS A 201 34.58 -13.47 -0.90
N ILE A 202 35.03 -14.52 -0.22
CA ILE A 202 34.33 -15.17 0.88
C ILE A 202 35.26 -15.24 2.08
N GLY A 203 34.74 -15.06 3.28
CA GLY A 203 35.45 -15.41 4.49
C GLY A 203 34.56 -16.07 5.50
N PHE A 204 35.19 -16.58 6.55
CA PHE A 204 34.49 -17.24 7.64
C PHE A 204 35.23 -17.12 8.96
N ILE A 205 34.44 -17.27 10.04
CA ILE A 205 34.94 -17.56 11.37
C ILE A 205 34.66 -19.04 11.64
N ALA A 206 35.71 -19.82 11.84
CA ALA A 206 35.63 -21.22 12.22
C ALA A 206 36.25 -21.45 13.59
N TRP A 207 35.69 -22.38 14.35
CA TRP A 207 36.17 -22.82 15.64
C TRP A 207 36.59 -24.27 15.57
N GLU A 208 37.57 -24.65 16.40
CA GLU A 208 38.12 -26.00 16.48
C GLU A 208 38.70 -26.49 15.14
N GLY A 209 39.43 -25.59 14.45
CA GLY A 209 40.26 -25.93 13.30
C GLY A 209 41.69 -26.23 13.72
N ASP A 210 42.20 -27.41 13.37
CA ASP A 210 43.54 -27.86 13.71
C ASP A 210 44.51 -27.87 12.52
N ARG A 211 45.71 -27.30 12.69
CA ARG A 211 46.74 -27.32 11.63
C ARG A 211 47.20 -28.74 11.24
N SER A 212 47.16 -29.65 12.20
CA SER A 212 47.76 -30.99 12.07
C SER A 212 46.81 -32.04 11.52
N LEU A 213 45.51 -31.75 11.55
CA LEU A 213 44.46 -32.52 10.89
C LEU A 213 44.15 -31.79 9.58
N ALA A 214 43.97 -32.54 8.49
CA ALA A 214 43.80 -31.97 7.14
C ALA A 214 42.99 -32.93 6.26
N VAL A 215 42.19 -33.79 6.89
CA VAL A 215 41.57 -34.92 6.21
C VAL A 215 40.28 -34.42 5.58
N ASN A 216 40.33 -34.16 4.27
CA ASN A 216 39.21 -33.61 3.51
C ASN A 216 38.73 -32.24 4.02
N GLU A 217 39.66 -31.39 4.47
CA GLU A 217 39.37 -30.02 4.88
C GLU A 217 39.51 -29.06 3.71
N LYS A 218 38.39 -28.71 3.09
CA LYS A 218 38.35 -27.96 1.84
C LYS A 218 37.26 -26.92 1.87
N LEU A 219 37.58 -25.77 1.27
CA LEU A 219 36.61 -24.82 0.75
C LEU A 219 36.44 -25.05 -0.75
N THR A 220 35.19 -25.07 -1.20
CA THR A 220 34.82 -25.26 -2.60
C THR A 220 33.78 -24.24 -3.02
N ILE A 221 33.98 -23.60 -4.18
CA ILE A 221 33.05 -22.63 -4.77
C ILE A 221 32.67 -23.12 -6.16
N ASN A 222 31.39 -23.36 -6.40
CA ASN A 222 30.89 -23.94 -7.66
C ASN A 222 31.65 -25.23 -8.05
N GLY A 223 32.04 -26.03 -7.04
CA GLY A 223 32.82 -27.26 -7.21
C GLY A 223 34.33 -27.09 -7.36
N ASN A 224 34.84 -25.86 -7.46
CA ASN A 224 36.29 -25.57 -7.54
C ASN A 224 36.90 -25.41 -6.15
N ILE A 225 38.00 -26.12 -5.87
CA ILE A 225 38.68 -26.06 -4.56
C ILE A 225 39.46 -24.75 -4.43
N ILE A 226 39.28 -24.07 -3.31
CA ILE A 226 39.86 -22.75 -3.01
C ILE A 226 40.93 -22.88 -1.92
N GLY A 227 41.96 -22.04 -2.01
CA GLY A 227 42.99 -21.84 -1.00
C GLY A 227 43.80 -20.58 -1.28
N ASN A 228 44.54 -20.06 -0.30
CA ASN A 228 45.40 -18.88 -0.44
C ASN A 228 46.87 -19.18 0.01
N PRO A 229 47.53 -20.19 -0.58
CA PRO A 229 48.85 -20.63 -0.13
C PRO A 229 49.90 -19.50 -0.18
N PRO A 230 50.88 -19.50 0.75
CA PRO A 230 51.19 -20.58 1.68
C PRO A 230 50.37 -20.59 2.98
N LEU A 231 49.54 -19.58 3.24
CA LEU A 231 48.82 -19.44 4.52
C LEU A 231 47.78 -20.56 4.66
N ASN A 232 46.83 -20.65 3.72
CA ASN A 232 45.83 -21.73 3.70
C ASN A 232 46.01 -22.63 2.48
N PRO A 233 46.64 -23.81 2.66
CA PRO A 233 46.70 -24.84 1.64
C PRO A 233 45.30 -25.31 1.22
N ILE A 234 45.15 -25.69 -0.05
CA ILE A 234 43.87 -26.17 -0.63
C ILE A 234 43.27 -27.42 0.02
N ASN A 235 44.01 -28.07 0.91
CA ASN A 235 43.63 -29.29 1.61
C ASN A 235 43.60 -29.16 3.14
N ASN A 236 43.80 -27.94 3.65
CA ASN A 236 43.58 -27.60 5.05
C ASN A 236 43.13 -26.14 5.12
N ALA A 237 41.81 -25.94 5.10
CA ALA A 237 41.16 -24.64 5.20
C ALA A 237 40.89 -24.20 6.66
N PHE A 238 41.18 -25.07 7.65
CA PHE A 238 40.89 -24.84 9.07
C PHE A 238 42.17 -25.12 9.88
N ASN A 239 43.13 -24.20 9.84
CA ASN A 239 44.53 -24.48 10.18
C ASN A 239 45.12 -23.49 11.21
N GLY A 240 44.26 -22.78 11.91
CA GLY A 240 44.60 -21.84 12.96
C GLY A 240 45.24 -20.56 12.43
N THR A 241 44.63 -19.93 11.41
CA THR A 241 45.19 -18.74 10.77
C THR A 241 44.24 -17.53 10.72
N ASN A 242 44.84 -16.37 10.45
CA ASN A 242 44.11 -15.14 10.15
C ASN A 242 44.60 -14.59 8.80
N SER A 243 43.77 -14.69 7.77
CA SER A 243 44.09 -14.19 6.42
C SER A 243 44.24 -12.66 6.33
N PHE A 244 43.63 -11.89 7.23
CA PHE A 244 43.75 -10.42 7.22
C PHE A 244 45.10 -9.94 7.75
N THR A 245 45.68 -10.65 8.72
CA THR A 245 46.97 -10.30 9.34
C THR A 245 48.14 -11.15 8.85
N GLY A 246 47.84 -12.29 8.23
CA GLY A 246 48.83 -13.31 7.87
C GLY A 246 49.33 -14.15 9.05
N ALA A 247 48.64 -14.09 10.20
CA ALA A 247 48.99 -14.82 11.40
C ALA A 247 48.69 -16.33 11.27
N SER A 248 49.48 -17.14 11.97
CA SER A 248 49.40 -18.60 11.94
C SER A 248 49.50 -19.21 13.34
N ASP A 249 49.08 -18.45 14.33
CA ASP A 249 49.08 -18.78 15.75
C ASP A 249 47.69 -18.55 16.37
N LEU A 250 46.65 -18.53 15.54
CA LEU A 250 45.25 -18.53 15.97
C LEU A 250 44.83 -19.96 16.34
N TYR A 251 45.39 -20.49 17.42
CA TYR A 251 45.15 -21.88 17.81
C TYR A 251 43.65 -22.20 17.96
N ASN A 252 43.21 -23.27 17.29
CA ASN A 252 41.85 -23.81 17.28
C ASN A 252 40.78 -22.81 16.79
N MET A 253 41.15 -21.81 15.96
CA MET A 253 40.19 -20.91 15.32
C MET A 253 40.74 -20.35 13.99
N ASP A 254 39.86 -20.04 13.05
CA ASP A 254 40.23 -19.44 11.78
C ASP A 254 39.44 -18.15 11.54
N ILE A 255 40.16 -17.12 11.10
CA ILE A 255 39.58 -15.85 10.59
C ILE A 255 40.10 -15.67 9.18
N ASP A 256 39.46 -16.34 8.24
CA ASP A 256 40.00 -16.48 6.89
C ASP A 256 39.17 -15.81 5.83
N VAL A 257 39.85 -15.38 4.77
CA VAL A 257 39.26 -14.77 3.58
C VAL A 257 39.96 -15.29 2.34
N TYR A 258 39.15 -15.63 1.34
CA TYR A 258 39.55 -16.24 0.09
C TYR A 258 38.99 -15.42 -1.07
N ASN A 259 39.85 -15.11 -2.04
CA ASN A 259 39.41 -14.55 -3.30
C ASN A 259 38.68 -15.64 -4.12
N ILE A 260 37.47 -15.32 -4.58
CA ILE A 260 36.61 -16.23 -5.36
C ILE A 260 36.32 -15.70 -6.76
N GLN A 261 36.95 -14.60 -7.17
CA GLN A 261 36.79 -13.95 -8.48
C GLN A 261 36.72 -14.96 -9.63
N ASN A 262 37.68 -15.86 -9.74
CA ASN A 262 37.74 -16.81 -10.87
C ASN A 262 36.85 -18.06 -10.71
N ASN A 263 35.99 -18.10 -9.69
CA ASN A 263 35.13 -19.24 -9.37
C ASN A 263 33.64 -18.89 -9.42
N ILE A 264 33.34 -17.64 -9.76
CA ILE A 264 32.01 -17.12 -10.08
C ILE A 264 32.10 -16.47 -11.45
N SER A 265 31.14 -16.75 -12.33
CA SER A 265 31.11 -16.24 -13.70
C SER A 265 30.14 -15.10 -13.85
N ILE A 266 30.43 -14.20 -14.80
CA ILE A 266 29.48 -13.16 -15.20
C ILE A 266 28.19 -13.82 -15.69
N GLY A 267 27.05 -13.36 -15.17
CA GLY A 267 25.72 -13.91 -15.45
C GLY A 267 25.31 -15.10 -14.58
N ASP A 268 26.13 -15.52 -13.61
CA ASP A 268 25.70 -16.49 -12.60
C ASP A 268 24.55 -15.89 -11.77
N THR A 269 23.45 -16.66 -11.63
CA THR A 269 22.29 -16.28 -10.82
C THR A 269 22.30 -16.90 -9.42
N SER A 270 23.22 -17.82 -9.18
CA SER A 270 23.48 -18.43 -7.89
C SER A 270 24.92 -18.94 -7.80
N ALA A 271 25.42 -19.13 -6.58
CA ALA A 271 26.72 -19.73 -6.32
C ALA A 271 26.64 -20.71 -5.14
N THR A 272 27.34 -21.83 -5.23
CA THR A 272 27.37 -22.84 -4.16
C THR A 272 28.71 -22.80 -3.43
N ILE A 273 28.65 -22.62 -2.12
CA ILE A 273 29.76 -22.70 -1.19
C ILE A 273 29.68 -24.06 -0.49
N GLN A 274 30.80 -24.78 -0.47
CA GLN A 274 30.90 -26.06 0.21
C GLN A 274 32.15 -26.10 1.08
N LEU A 275 31.95 -26.41 2.35
CA LEU A 275 32.99 -26.66 3.33
C LEU A 275 32.94 -28.15 3.71
N THR A 276 34.09 -28.81 3.77
CA THR A 276 34.17 -30.21 4.20
C THR A 276 35.20 -30.37 5.30
N SER A 277 34.98 -31.34 6.19
CA SER A 277 35.98 -31.90 7.10
C SER A 277 35.68 -33.40 7.22
N GLY A 278 36.72 -34.23 7.36
CA GLY A 278 36.60 -35.68 7.39
C GLY A 278 37.11 -36.34 8.67
N GLN A 279 37.80 -35.59 9.53
CA GLN A 279 38.27 -36.09 10.83
C GLN A 279 38.13 -35.04 11.93
N ASP A 280 38.38 -33.77 11.59
CA ASP A 280 38.36 -32.67 12.54
C ASP A 280 36.94 -32.17 12.81
N PHE A 281 36.65 -31.82 14.06
CA PHE A 281 35.35 -31.29 14.46
C PHE A 281 35.36 -29.75 14.37
N VAL A 282 35.21 -29.26 13.15
CA VAL A 282 35.19 -27.82 12.87
C VAL A 282 33.76 -27.30 12.93
N MET A 283 33.56 -26.14 13.57
CA MET A 283 32.27 -25.43 13.61
C MET A 283 32.37 -24.08 12.91
N ILE A 284 31.45 -23.82 11.98
CA ILE A 284 31.34 -22.53 11.30
C ILE A 284 30.37 -21.64 12.06
N ASN A 285 30.84 -20.45 12.44
CA ASN A 285 30.03 -19.48 13.16
C ASN A 285 29.48 -18.38 12.25
N ASN A 286 30.28 -17.96 11.28
CA ASN A 286 29.97 -16.85 10.41
C ASN A 286 30.58 -17.08 9.05
N ILE A 287 29.85 -16.72 7.99
CA ILE A 287 30.33 -16.63 6.62
C ILE A 287 29.97 -15.25 6.09
N ILE A 288 30.90 -14.63 5.38
CA ILE A 288 30.68 -13.33 4.73
C ILE A 288 31.04 -13.46 3.28
N THR A 289 30.19 -12.93 2.41
CA THR A 289 30.43 -12.90 0.97
C THR A 289 30.39 -11.47 0.49
N VAL A 290 31.27 -11.12 -0.43
CA VAL A 290 31.29 -9.82 -1.13
C VAL A 290 31.31 -10.12 -2.61
N LEU A 291 30.24 -9.71 -3.29
CA LEU A 291 30.04 -9.96 -4.72
C LEU A 291 29.63 -8.65 -5.39
N ASN A 292 30.20 -8.37 -6.57
CA ASN A 292 29.70 -7.29 -7.42
C ASN A 292 28.43 -7.78 -8.13
N SER A 293 27.29 -7.64 -7.45
CA SER A 293 25.95 -7.90 -7.98
C SER A 293 25.26 -6.57 -8.24
N GLN A 294 24.78 -6.34 -9.46
CA GLN A 294 24.00 -5.14 -9.82
C GLN A 294 22.54 -5.55 -10.04
N LEU A 295 21.70 -5.27 -9.06
CA LEU A 295 20.27 -5.56 -9.08
C LEU A 295 19.49 -4.35 -8.52
N PRO A 296 18.36 -3.98 -9.14
CA PRO A 296 17.39 -3.10 -8.51
C PRO A 296 16.68 -3.81 -7.34
N ASP A 297 15.94 -3.05 -6.54
CA ASP A 297 15.09 -3.58 -5.46
C ASP A 297 13.81 -2.72 -5.39
N ALA A 298 12.80 -3.14 -6.14
CA ALA A 298 11.54 -2.44 -6.30
C ALA A 298 10.62 -2.69 -5.12
N THR A 299 10.21 -1.61 -4.47
CA THR A 299 9.12 -1.65 -3.49
C THR A 299 8.06 -0.63 -3.87
N ILE A 300 6.83 -0.84 -3.42
CA ILE A 300 5.71 0.06 -3.72
C ILE A 300 4.97 0.45 -2.44
N SER A 301 4.44 1.67 -2.39
CA SER A 301 3.60 2.17 -1.31
C SER A 301 2.40 2.93 -1.86
N LEU A 302 1.29 2.90 -1.11
CA LEU A 302 0.15 3.77 -1.37
C LEU A 302 0.31 5.05 -0.54
N ASP A 303 0.31 6.20 -1.19
CA ASP A 303 0.48 7.51 -0.55
C ASP A 303 -0.86 8.14 -0.19
N ASN A 304 -1.82 8.06 -1.12
CA ASN A 304 -3.17 8.61 -0.94
C ASN A 304 -4.20 7.88 -1.80
N TYR A 305 -5.48 7.97 -1.44
CA TYR A 305 -6.59 7.50 -2.27
C TYR A 305 -7.85 8.36 -2.08
N ILE A 306 -8.64 8.48 -3.14
CA ILE A 306 -9.89 9.22 -3.18
C ILE A 306 -11.01 8.26 -3.58
N VAL A 307 -12.06 8.22 -2.75
CA VAL A 307 -13.31 7.50 -3.02
C VAL A 307 -14.47 8.49 -3.06
N GLU A 308 -15.38 8.28 -3.99
CA GLU A 308 -16.57 9.11 -4.15
C GLU A 308 -17.84 8.28 -3.93
N CYS A 309 -18.90 8.93 -3.47
CA CYS A 309 -20.16 8.27 -3.16
C CYS A 309 -20.86 7.70 -4.38
N GLY A 310 -21.18 6.40 -4.32
CA GLY A 310 -21.80 5.67 -5.43
C GLY A 310 -20.88 5.48 -6.63
N ASN A 311 -19.60 5.86 -6.53
CA ASN A 311 -18.62 5.69 -7.59
C ASN A 311 -17.71 4.49 -7.28
N ARG A 312 -17.56 3.61 -8.27
CA ARG A 312 -16.65 2.46 -8.17
C ARG A 312 -15.29 2.72 -8.80
N ASN A 313 -15.06 3.93 -9.31
CA ASN A 313 -13.73 4.39 -9.68
C ASN A 313 -13.05 4.99 -8.45
N ILE A 314 -11.86 4.51 -8.13
CA ILE A 314 -11.01 5.08 -7.09
C ILE A 314 -9.79 5.70 -7.74
N GLU A 315 -9.42 6.91 -7.32
CA GLU A 315 -8.14 7.51 -7.71
C GLU A 315 -7.12 7.21 -6.60
N ILE A 316 -5.95 6.71 -6.97
CA ILE A 316 -4.87 6.43 -6.03
C ILE A 316 -3.60 7.17 -6.45
N GLU A 317 -2.82 7.58 -5.45
CA GLU A 317 -1.44 8.06 -5.57
C GLU A 317 -0.52 7.06 -4.90
N TYR A 318 0.54 6.65 -5.59
CA TYR A 318 1.46 5.61 -5.14
C TYR A 318 2.90 5.96 -5.52
N THR A 319 3.84 5.41 -4.75
CA THR A 319 5.28 5.60 -4.96
C THR A 319 5.96 4.25 -5.16
N VAL A 320 6.79 4.16 -6.20
CA VAL A 320 7.72 3.05 -6.42
C VAL A 320 9.11 3.49 -6.00
N ASN A 321 9.79 2.68 -5.19
CA ASN A 321 11.14 2.97 -4.70
C ASN A 321 12.14 1.95 -5.24
N ASN A 322 13.39 2.39 -5.45
CA ASN A 322 14.53 1.53 -5.76
C ASN A 322 15.60 1.67 -4.65
N PHE A 323 15.20 1.47 -3.40
CA PHE A 323 16.06 1.68 -2.22
C PHE A 323 16.88 0.44 -1.91
N ASN A 324 18.04 0.62 -1.28
CA ASN A 324 18.93 -0.49 -0.90
C ASN A 324 19.30 -1.39 -2.10
N SER A 325 19.45 -0.79 -3.28
CA SER A 325 19.74 -1.44 -4.55
C SER A 325 21.19 -1.21 -5.01
N THR A 326 21.62 -1.99 -5.99
CA THR A 326 22.94 -1.86 -6.64
C THR A 326 22.86 -1.59 -8.14
N ASP A 327 21.65 -1.49 -8.69
CA ASP A 327 21.38 -1.06 -10.07
C ASP A 327 20.11 -0.20 -10.15
N VAL A 328 19.93 0.46 -11.28
CA VAL A 328 18.73 1.25 -11.58
C VAL A 328 17.53 0.34 -11.83
N LEU A 329 16.35 0.74 -11.36
CA LEU A 329 15.10 0.07 -11.75
C LEU A 329 14.70 0.55 -13.14
N PRO A 330 14.56 -0.33 -14.15
CA PRO A 330 14.22 0.08 -15.50
C PRO A 330 12.88 0.83 -15.59
N ASN A 331 12.77 1.73 -16.57
CA ASN A 331 11.45 2.22 -16.96
C ASN A 331 10.61 1.08 -17.56
N ASN A 332 9.31 1.29 -17.63
CA ASN A 332 8.36 0.26 -18.06
C ASN A 332 8.36 -1.00 -17.17
N THR A 333 8.83 -0.91 -15.92
CA THR A 333 8.67 -1.97 -14.93
C THR A 333 7.18 -2.10 -14.63
N PRO A 334 6.57 -3.30 -14.79
CA PRO A 334 5.13 -3.48 -14.74
C PRO A 334 4.58 -3.31 -13.33
N ILE A 335 3.39 -2.74 -13.21
CA ILE A 335 2.70 -2.55 -11.93
C ILE A 335 1.27 -3.05 -12.11
N THR A 336 0.85 -3.96 -11.24
CA THR A 336 -0.52 -4.47 -11.24
C THR A 336 -1.23 -4.11 -9.93
N PHE A 337 -2.50 -3.71 -10.06
CA PHE A 337 -3.39 -3.40 -8.95
C PHE A 337 -4.48 -4.47 -8.85
N TYR A 338 -4.65 -5.03 -7.66
CA TYR A 338 -5.67 -6.05 -7.39
C TYR A 338 -6.66 -5.56 -6.34
N ALA A 339 -7.92 -5.96 -6.48
CA ALA A 339 -8.94 -5.84 -5.45
C ALA A 339 -9.42 -7.25 -5.06
N ASN A 340 -9.14 -7.69 -3.83
CA ASN A 340 -9.38 -9.08 -3.38
C ASN A 340 -8.81 -10.13 -4.36
N GLY A 341 -7.62 -9.86 -4.93
CA GLY A 341 -6.94 -10.75 -5.89
C GLY A 341 -7.46 -10.68 -7.33
N ILE A 342 -8.42 -9.81 -7.66
CA ILE A 342 -8.87 -9.56 -9.03
C ILE A 342 -8.13 -8.35 -9.60
N VAL A 343 -7.53 -8.48 -10.78
CA VAL A 343 -6.87 -7.34 -11.47
C VAL A 343 -7.89 -6.24 -11.77
N VAL A 344 -7.64 -5.03 -11.24
CA VAL A 344 -8.48 -3.84 -11.45
C VAL A 344 -7.78 -2.72 -12.22
N GLY A 345 -6.46 -2.83 -12.41
CA GLY A 345 -5.69 -1.94 -13.26
C GLY A 345 -4.26 -2.42 -13.44
N GLN A 346 -3.62 -1.94 -14.50
CA GLN A 346 -2.20 -2.16 -14.77
C GLN A 346 -1.59 -0.89 -15.34
N THR A 347 -0.34 -0.64 -15.00
CA THR A 347 0.48 0.45 -15.55
C THR A 347 1.95 0.01 -15.50
N THR A 348 2.86 0.94 -15.79
CA THR A 348 4.29 0.72 -15.62
C THR A 348 4.96 1.94 -15.01
N THR A 349 6.16 1.80 -14.48
CA THR A 349 7.03 2.95 -14.19
C THR A 349 7.26 3.77 -15.45
N LEU A 350 7.31 5.10 -15.33
CA LEU A 350 7.47 6.02 -16.47
C LEU A 350 8.94 6.32 -16.75
N ASN A 351 9.76 6.45 -15.70
CA ASN A 351 11.19 6.72 -15.79
C ASN A 351 12.00 5.54 -15.23
N THR A 352 13.28 5.56 -15.55
CA THR A 352 14.26 4.75 -14.85
C THR A 352 14.42 5.35 -13.46
N ILE A 353 14.30 4.53 -12.42
CA ILE A 353 14.47 4.96 -11.02
C ILE A 353 15.91 4.64 -10.63
N GLU A 354 16.70 5.69 -10.40
CA GLU A 354 18.11 5.55 -10.01
C GLU A 354 18.25 4.84 -8.65
N ILE A 355 19.47 4.40 -8.33
CA ILE A 355 19.78 3.76 -7.04
C ILE A 355 19.41 4.71 -5.90
N ASN A 356 18.67 4.20 -4.91
CA ASN A 356 18.19 4.95 -3.75
C ASN A 356 17.25 6.13 -4.07
N GLU A 357 16.59 6.11 -5.22
CA GLU A 357 15.58 7.09 -5.62
C GLU A 357 14.17 6.47 -5.72
N SER A 358 13.16 7.30 -5.99
CA SER A 358 11.76 6.89 -6.14
C SER A 358 11.02 7.65 -7.25
N GLU A 359 9.86 7.10 -7.66
CA GLU A 359 8.93 7.72 -8.60
C GLU A 359 7.50 7.65 -8.06
N THR A 360 6.82 8.80 -7.99
CA THR A 360 5.41 8.92 -7.56
C THR A 360 4.49 9.15 -8.76
N ASN A 361 3.38 8.42 -8.81
CA ASN A 361 2.37 8.51 -9.87
C ASN A 361 0.95 8.37 -9.31
N SER A 362 -0.05 8.64 -10.16
CA SER A 362 -1.45 8.36 -9.87
C SER A 362 -2.14 7.55 -10.96
N ILE A 363 -3.21 6.84 -10.58
CA ILE A 363 -4.06 6.07 -11.50
C ILE A 363 -5.51 6.01 -10.99
N VAL A 364 -6.46 5.95 -11.92
CA VAL A 364 -7.86 5.66 -11.62
C VAL A 364 -8.14 4.18 -11.87
N LEU A 365 -8.60 3.47 -10.85
CA LEU A 365 -8.93 2.05 -10.87
C LEU A 365 -10.45 1.86 -10.84
N THR A 366 -10.99 1.02 -11.73
CA THR A 366 -12.42 0.68 -11.74
C THR A 366 -12.65 -0.63 -10.99
N ILE A 367 -13.34 -0.57 -9.85
CA ILE A 367 -13.59 -1.73 -9.00
C ILE A 367 -14.83 -2.50 -9.48
N PRO A 368 -14.72 -3.78 -9.87
CA PRO A 368 -15.87 -4.58 -10.30
C PRO A 368 -16.91 -4.76 -9.19
N GLU A 369 -18.20 -4.85 -9.53
CA GLU A 369 -19.28 -5.13 -8.57
C GLU A 369 -19.06 -6.45 -7.80
N THR A 370 -18.39 -7.43 -8.41
CA THR A 370 -18.11 -8.73 -7.80
C THR A 370 -17.17 -8.67 -6.60
N VAL A 371 -16.39 -7.60 -6.45
CA VAL A 371 -15.46 -7.41 -5.33
C VAL A 371 -16.19 -7.04 -4.03
N GLY A 372 -17.36 -6.38 -4.13
CA GLY A 372 -18.04 -5.76 -3.00
C GLY A 372 -17.56 -4.35 -2.70
N GLU A 373 -18.00 -3.79 -1.57
CA GLU A 373 -17.66 -2.42 -1.14
C GLU A 373 -16.46 -2.35 -0.20
N ASP A 374 -16.23 -3.42 0.58
CA ASP A 374 -15.06 -3.56 1.44
C ASP A 374 -14.10 -4.57 0.80
N PHE A 375 -12.86 -4.15 0.52
CA PHE A 375 -11.87 -5.00 -0.12
C PHE A 375 -10.44 -4.63 0.26
N ILE A 376 -9.52 -5.58 0.04
CA ILE A 376 -8.08 -5.34 0.12
C ILE A 376 -7.62 -4.92 -1.26
N LEU A 377 -7.07 -3.70 -1.35
CA LEU A 377 -6.34 -3.21 -2.51
C LEU A 377 -4.88 -3.63 -2.36
N THR A 378 -4.37 -4.42 -3.31
CA THR A 378 -2.97 -4.82 -3.39
C THR A 378 -2.31 -4.11 -4.56
N LEU A 379 -1.21 -3.41 -4.29
CA LEU A 379 -0.31 -2.82 -5.26
C LEU A 379 0.88 -3.78 -5.40
N SER A 380 1.22 -4.18 -6.62
CA SER A 380 2.40 -5.02 -6.89
C SER A 380 3.25 -4.38 -7.98
N VAL A 381 4.48 -3.99 -7.64
CA VAL A 381 5.50 -3.60 -8.63
C VAL A 381 6.21 -4.85 -9.16
N ASP A 382 6.78 -4.74 -10.36
CA ASP A 382 7.26 -5.84 -11.17
C ASP A 382 6.29 -7.02 -11.21
N ASP A 383 5.06 -6.74 -11.64
CA ASP A 383 4.03 -7.77 -11.81
C ASP A 383 3.26 -7.57 -13.11
N ILE A 384 3.32 -8.57 -14.00
CA ILE A 384 2.62 -8.57 -15.30
C ILE A 384 1.13 -8.94 -15.22
N GLY A 385 0.60 -9.20 -14.02
CA GLY A 385 -0.81 -9.45 -13.77
C GLY A 385 -1.16 -10.87 -13.35
N ASP A 386 -0.15 -11.68 -13.04
CA ASP A 386 -0.28 -13.04 -12.52
C ASP A 386 0.65 -13.32 -11.33
N ASN A 387 1.16 -12.26 -10.69
CA ASN A 387 2.20 -12.28 -9.65
C ASN A 387 3.57 -12.77 -10.16
N SER A 388 3.83 -12.63 -11.46
CA SER A 388 5.16 -12.86 -12.02
C SER A 388 5.84 -11.56 -12.43
N GLY A 389 7.08 -11.42 -11.98
CA GLY A 389 7.98 -10.33 -12.36
C GLY A 389 8.81 -10.61 -13.60
N ILE A 390 9.37 -9.55 -14.17
CA ILE A 390 10.27 -9.61 -15.34
C ILE A 390 11.61 -8.94 -15.07
N VAL A 391 11.73 -8.18 -13.99
CA VAL A 391 12.97 -7.59 -13.51
C VAL A 391 13.52 -8.53 -12.45
N ILE A 392 14.79 -8.91 -12.58
CA ILE A 392 15.45 -9.64 -11.48
C ILE A 392 15.82 -8.60 -10.44
N GLU A 393 15.49 -8.87 -9.19
CA GLU A 393 15.65 -7.95 -8.08
C GLU A 393 16.47 -8.56 -6.95
N ILE A 394 16.95 -7.71 -6.04
CA ILE A 394 17.64 -8.18 -4.84
C ILE A 394 16.69 -9.03 -4.00
N ASN A 395 15.46 -8.55 -3.77
CA ASN A 395 14.46 -9.26 -3.00
C ASN A 395 13.10 -9.34 -3.74
N GLU A 396 12.91 -10.42 -4.48
CA GLU A 396 11.66 -10.75 -5.20
C GLU A 396 10.38 -10.83 -4.34
N ASN A 397 10.46 -10.68 -3.01
CA ASN A 397 9.33 -10.87 -2.09
C ASN A 397 8.88 -9.58 -1.38
N ASN A 398 9.46 -8.41 -1.69
CA ASN A 398 9.10 -7.12 -1.06
C ASN A 398 8.32 -6.17 -2.01
N ASN A 399 7.88 -6.66 -3.16
CA ASN A 399 7.25 -5.88 -4.22
C ASN A 399 5.77 -5.53 -4.00
N MET A 400 5.17 -5.95 -2.88
CA MET A 400 3.73 -5.82 -2.64
C MET A 400 3.39 -4.92 -1.45
N PHE A 401 2.32 -4.15 -1.60
CA PHE A 401 1.70 -3.36 -0.54
C PHE A 401 0.18 -3.58 -0.51
N GLU A 402 -0.39 -3.71 0.68
CA GLU A 402 -1.83 -3.96 0.87
C GLU A 402 -2.49 -2.88 1.74
N GLN A 403 -3.69 -2.46 1.33
CA GLN A 403 -4.53 -1.51 2.07
C GLN A 403 -6.00 -1.93 2.01
N THR A 404 -6.70 -1.89 3.15
CA THR A 404 -8.15 -2.05 3.17
C THR A 404 -8.84 -0.77 2.70
N ILE A 405 -9.71 -0.89 1.70
CA ILE A 405 -10.51 0.19 1.14
C ILE A 405 -12.00 -0.11 1.33
N ASN A 406 -12.75 0.92 1.69
CA ASN A 406 -14.20 0.88 1.84
C ASN A 406 -14.81 1.90 0.86
N LEU A 407 -15.54 1.42 -0.13
CA LEU A 407 -16.28 2.29 -1.05
C LEU A 407 -17.47 2.92 -0.34
N LEU A 408 -17.77 4.14 -0.76
CA LEU A 408 -18.89 4.90 -0.24
C LEU A 408 -20.14 4.58 -1.05
N VAL A 409 -21.19 4.09 -0.39
CA VAL A 409 -22.47 3.78 -1.04
C VAL A 409 -23.44 4.93 -0.82
N ALA A 410 -23.94 5.50 -1.92
CA ALA A 410 -25.00 6.50 -1.85
C ALA A 410 -26.34 5.84 -1.43
N PRO A 411 -27.08 6.40 -0.46
CA PRO A 411 -28.45 5.97 -0.15
C PRO A 411 -29.37 5.99 -1.39
N PRO A 412 -30.39 5.11 -1.44
CA PRO A 412 -31.36 5.13 -2.53
C PRO A 412 -32.16 6.43 -2.53
N ILE A 413 -32.50 6.94 -3.73
CA ILE A 413 -33.28 8.17 -3.91
C ILE A 413 -34.68 8.01 -3.29
N GLU A 414 -35.06 8.93 -2.40
CA GLU A 414 -36.40 8.97 -1.80
C GLU A 414 -37.36 9.77 -2.69
N THR A 415 -38.56 9.22 -2.95
CA THR A 415 -39.59 9.92 -3.75
C THR A 415 -40.55 10.66 -2.82
N LEU A 416 -40.59 11.99 -2.93
CA LEU A 416 -41.49 12.86 -2.19
C LEU A 416 -42.82 13.06 -2.94
N PRO A 417 -43.88 13.53 -2.25
CA PRO A 417 -45.17 13.84 -2.89
C PRO A 417 -45.03 14.86 -4.02
N GLU A 418 -45.88 14.71 -5.04
CA GLU A 418 -45.94 15.68 -6.13
C GLU A 418 -46.63 16.98 -5.71
N THR A 419 -46.23 18.09 -6.34
CA THR A 419 -46.83 19.41 -6.13
C THR A 419 -47.58 19.86 -7.37
N LEU A 420 -48.82 20.30 -7.19
CA LEU A 420 -49.70 20.79 -8.24
C LEU A 420 -50.02 22.27 -8.01
N LEU A 421 -49.69 23.13 -8.98
CA LEU A 421 -50.03 24.55 -8.98
C LEU A 421 -50.90 24.92 -10.19
N CYS A 422 -51.57 26.08 -10.08
CA CYS A 422 -52.31 26.66 -11.18
C CYS A 422 -51.38 27.14 -12.29
N ASP A 423 -51.77 26.90 -13.55
CA ASP A 423 -51.15 27.50 -14.72
C ASP A 423 -51.20 29.03 -14.63
N GLU A 424 -50.03 29.66 -14.70
CA GLU A 424 -49.85 31.11 -14.80
C GLU A 424 -49.71 31.55 -16.27
N GLY A 425 -49.69 30.59 -17.20
CA GLY A 425 -49.69 30.76 -18.65
C GLY A 425 -48.78 29.75 -19.35
N PHE A 426 -49.23 29.22 -20.49
CA PHE A 426 -48.48 28.30 -21.34
C PHE A 426 -48.01 27.00 -20.63
N ASN A 427 -48.80 26.46 -19.70
CA ASN A 427 -48.45 25.30 -18.85
C ASN A 427 -47.25 25.55 -17.93
N SER A 428 -47.10 26.78 -17.44
CA SER A 428 -46.00 27.17 -16.55
C SER A 428 -46.54 27.76 -15.25
N ALA A 429 -45.83 27.52 -14.15
CA ALA A 429 -46.08 28.16 -12.88
C ALA A 429 -44.76 28.44 -12.14
N THR A 430 -44.79 29.39 -11.20
CA THR A 430 -43.67 29.69 -10.31
C THR A 430 -43.72 28.81 -9.05
N PHE A 431 -42.71 27.97 -8.85
CA PHE A 431 -42.56 27.05 -7.73
C PHE A 431 -41.50 27.53 -6.74
N ASN A 432 -41.81 27.47 -5.44
CA ASN A 432 -40.82 27.58 -4.37
C ASN A 432 -40.38 26.17 -3.93
N LEU A 433 -39.30 25.67 -4.55
CA LEU A 433 -38.76 24.33 -4.32
C LEU A 433 -38.30 24.13 -2.87
N ASN A 434 -37.79 25.18 -2.22
CA ASN A 434 -37.41 25.14 -0.80
C ASN A 434 -38.62 24.84 0.08
N GLU A 435 -39.73 25.54 -0.13
CA GLU A 435 -40.96 25.32 0.65
C GLU A 435 -41.56 23.93 0.40
N ILE A 436 -41.58 23.47 -0.86
CA ILE A 436 -42.06 22.13 -1.23
C ILE A 436 -41.23 21.05 -0.53
N PHE A 437 -39.90 21.17 -0.59
CA PHE A 437 -38.99 20.23 0.03
C PHE A 437 -39.13 20.23 1.55
N GLN A 438 -39.14 21.41 2.18
CA GLN A 438 -39.26 21.59 3.63
C GLN A 438 -40.56 20.98 4.17
N GLN A 439 -41.68 21.16 3.47
CA GLN A 439 -42.98 20.58 3.86
C GLN A 439 -42.98 19.05 3.87
N SER A 440 -42.17 18.44 3.00
CA SER A 440 -42.10 16.98 2.84
C SER A 440 -41.10 16.33 3.78
N THR A 441 -39.98 16.99 4.08
CA THR A 441 -38.84 16.39 4.82
C THR A 441 -38.62 16.97 6.21
N ASN A 442 -39.12 18.18 6.50
CA ASN A 442 -38.76 19.01 7.67
C ASN A 442 -37.27 19.42 7.72
N ILE A 443 -36.55 19.36 6.59
CA ILE A 443 -35.17 19.82 6.46
C ILE A 443 -35.21 21.30 6.05
N ASN A 444 -34.45 22.16 6.76
CA ASN A 444 -34.55 23.62 6.62
C ASN A 444 -33.37 24.28 5.89
N ASP A 445 -32.21 23.62 5.76
CA ASP A 445 -30.99 24.20 5.20
C ASP A 445 -30.17 23.13 4.45
N ASN A 446 -29.22 23.56 3.60
CA ASN A 446 -28.26 22.74 2.85
C ASN A 446 -28.84 21.78 1.80
N VAL A 447 -29.87 22.22 1.07
CA VAL A 447 -30.42 21.49 -0.08
C VAL A 447 -30.04 22.18 -1.38
N ALA A 448 -29.53 21.40 -2.34
CA ALA A 448 -29.30 21.82 -3.72
C ALA A 448 -30.30 21.13 -4.64
N PHE A 449 -30.82 21.82 -5.67
CA PHE A 449 -31.82 21.27 -6.58
C PHE A 449 -31.29 21.17 -8.02
N TYR A 450 -31.75 20.13 -8.73
CA TYR A 450 -31.32 19.80 -10.08
C TYR A 450 -32.51 19.32 -10.92
N THR A 451 -32.45 19.51 -12.23
CA THR A 451 -33.47 19.02 -13.18
C THR A 451 -33.15 17.63 -13.74
N SER A 452 -31.96 17.09 -13.45
CA SER A 452 -31.57 15.72 -13.84
C SER A 452 -30.81 15.01 -12.74
N LEU A 453 -30.89 13.67 -12.73
CA LEU A 453 -30.13 12.84 -11.80
C LEU A 453 -28.61 12.93 -12.04
N SER A 454 -28.19 13.08 -13.30
CA SER A 454 -26.77 13.20 -13.65
C SER A 454 -26.17 14.49 -13.08
N ASP A 455 -26.90 15.60 -13.18
CA ASP A 455 -26.50 16.90 -12.63
C ASP A 455 -26.38 16.83 -11.11
N LEU A 456 -27.31 16.15 -10.43
CA LEU A 456 -27.22 15.91 -8.98
C LEU A 456 -25.98 15.10 -8.57
N GLN A 457 -25.67 14.04 -9.32
CA GLN A 457 -24.55 13.14 -9.02
C GLN A 457 -23.20 13.85 -9.22
N ASN A 458 -23.06 14.60 -10.30
CA ASN A 458 -21.83 15.33 -10.65
C ASN A 458 -21.75 16.73 -9.99
N GLN A 459 -22.82 17.16 -9.32
CA GLN A 459 -23.00 18.53 -8.79
C GLN A 459 -22.85 19.62 -9.87
N GLU A 460 -23.40 19.37 -11.05
CA GLU A 460 -23.39 20.29 -12.18
C GLU A 460 -24.76 20.94 -12.37
N ASN A 461 -24.82 22.14 -12.97
CA ASN A 461 -26.08 22.80 -13.35
C ASN A 461 -27.13 22.94 -12.21
N GLU A 462 -26.70 23.27 -10.99
CA GLU A 462 -27.60 23.56 -9.87
C GLU A 462 -28.62 24.66 -10.22
N ILE A 463 -29.87 24.46 -9.80
CA ILE A 463 -30.94 25.45 -9.91
C ILE A 463 -30.61 26.65 -9.01
N PHE A 464 -30.21 27.76 -9.63
CA PHE A 464 -29.70 28.94 -8.94
C PHE A 464 -30.75 29.69 -8.09
N ASP A 465 -32.02 29.72 -8.51
CA ASP A 465 -33.11 30.35 -7.74
C ASP A 465 -34.23 29.34 -7.46
N PRO A 466 -34.10 28.55 -6.38
CA PRO A 466 -35.11 27.57 -6.01
C PRO A 466 -36.37 28.21 -5.40
N THR A 467 -36.38 29.52 -5.10
CA THR A 467 -37.54 30.19 -4.48
C THR A 467 -38.56 30.68 -5.50
N ALA A 468 -38.17 30.81 -6.77
CA ALA A 468 -39.00 31.27 -7.87
C ALA A 468 -38.72 30.48 -9.17
N TYR A 469 -38.62 29.16 -9.05
CA TYR A 469 -38.32 28.29 -10.18
C TYR A 469 -39.52 28.17 -11.13
N ASN A 470 -39.30 28.30 -12.43
CA ASN A 470 -40.33 28.11 -13.44
C ASN A 470 -40.09 26.79 -14.18
N ASN A 471 -41.14 25.98 -14.31
CA ASN A 471 -41.03 24.71 -14.99
C ASN A 471 -40.81 24.86 -16.50
N THR A 472 -40.06 23.93 -17.08
CA THR A 472 -39.76 23.90 -18.52
C THR A 472 -40.59 22.86 -19.27
N THR A 473 -41.07 21.84 -18.55
CA THR A 473 -42.03 20.84 -19.02
C THR A 473 -43.16 20.66 -18.02
N ASN A 474 -44.24 20.01 -18.44
CA ASN A 474 -45.35 19.67 -17.54
C ASN A 474 -45.82 18.23 -17.84
N PRO A 475 -45.59 17.25 -16.94
CA PRO A 475 -44.90 17.37 -15.65
C PRO A 475 -43.37 17.57 -15.79
N GLU A 476 -42.72 18.04 -14.74
CA GLU A 476 -41.25 18.10 -14.62
C GLU A 476 -40.79 17.44 -13.31
N THR A 477 -39.69 16.70 -13.35
CA THR A 477 -39.10 16.05 -12.18
C THR A 477 -37.95 16.89 -11.64
N ILE A 478 -37.97 17.16 -10.35
CA ILE A 478 -36.93 17.88 -9.62
C ILE A 478 -36.23 16.89 -8.69
N TYR A 479 -34.89 16.96 -8.69
CA TYR A 479 -34.03 16.21 -7.80
C TYR A 479 -33.46 17.14 -6.73
N ALA A 480 -33.38 16.69 -5.48
CA ALA A 480 -32.81 17.43 -4.37
C ALA A 480 -31.69 16.64 -3.71
N ARG A 481 -30.58 17.32 -3.40
CA ARG A 481 -29.39 16.76 -2.76
C ARG A 481 -29.19 17.42 -1.40
N VAL A 482 -28.99 16.62 -0.36
CA VAL A 482 -28.66 17.10 0.99
C VAL A 482 -27.36 16.43 1.42
N GLU A 483 -26.34 17.22 1.75
CA GLU A 483 -25.05 16.69 2.20
C GLU A 483 -25.16 16.01 3.57
N SER A 484 -24.69 14.76 3.68
CA SER A 484 -24.76 13.95 4.91
C SER A 484 -23.57 12.99 5.03
N ASP A 485 -22.65 13.24 5.96
CA ASP A 485 -21.43 12.45 6.15
C ASP A 485 -21.70 10.93 6.31
N PRO A 486 -21.06 10.03 5.54
CA PRO A 486 -19.95 10.23 4.59
C PRO A 486 -20.35 10.49 3.12
N CYS A 487 -21.65 10.64 2.83
CA CYS A 487 -22.18 10.88 1.48
C CYS A 487 -23.20 12.04 1.43
N TYR A 488 -24.36 11.78 0.82
CA TYR A 488 -25.44 12.71 0.64
C TYR A 488 -26.74 11.91 0.51
N ASP A 489 -27.83 12.50 0.98
CA ASP A 489 -29.17 12.01 0.75
C ASP A 489 -29.72 12.62 -0.54
N SER A 490 -30.47 11.82 -1.29
CA SER A 490 -31.05 12.25 -2.56
C SER A 490 -32.56 12.04 -2.56
N TYR A 491 -33.26 13.01 -3.11
CA TYR A 491 -34.72 13.04 -3.17
C TYR A 491 -35.18 13.38 -4.58
N GLN A 492 -36.39 12.97 -4.94
CA GLN A 492 -37.05 13.38 -6.18
C GLN A 492 -38.52 13.69 -5.94
N PHE A 493 -39.08 14.65 -6.69
CA PHE A 493 -40.50 14.94 -6.74
C PHE A 493 -40.91 15.51 -8.09
N ASN A 494 -42.19 15.36 -8.43
CA ASN A 494 -42.74 15.98 -9.64
C ASN A 494 -43.40 17.31 -9.28
N ILE A 495 -43.16 18.30 -10.12
CA ILE A 495 -43.94 19.53 -10.17
C ILE A 495 -44.88 19.47 -11.38
N LEU A 496 -46.14 19.81 -11.15
CA LEU A 496 -47.20 19.75 -12.13
C LEU A 496 -47.94 21.07 -12.15
N VAL A 497 -48.42 21.41 -13.34
CA VAL A 497 -49.26 22.56 -13.59
C VAL A 497 -50.62 22.08 -14.08
N GLU A 498 -51.70 22.58 -13.49
CA GLU A 498 -53.06 22.37 -14.00
C GLU A 498 -53.71 23.67 -14.47
N ASN A 499 -54.52 23.55 -15.51
CA ASN A 499 -55.34 24.67 -15.98
C ASN A 499 -56.35 25.06 -14.90
N CYS A 500 -56.18 26.22 -14.27
CA CYS A 500 -57.13 26.74 -13.29
C CYS A 500 -58.26 27.54 -13.94
N PRO A 501 -59.45 27.65 -13.30
CA PRO A 501 -60.58 28.34 -13.91
C PRO A 501 -60.24 29.82 -14.19
N PRO A 502 -60.61 30.36 -15.37
CA PRO A 502 -60.31 31.74 -15.70
C PRO A 502 -61.18 32.71 -14.89
N TYR A 503 -60.66 33.91 -14.63
CA TYR A 503 -61.41 34.98 -13.98
C TYR A 503 -62.14 35.83 -15.04
N ILE A 504 -63.47 35.76 -15.01
CA ILE A 504 -64.35 36.46 -15.96
C ILE A 504 -64.82 37.79 -15.34
N PRO A 505 -64.46 38.95 -15.91
CA PRO A 505 -64.90 40.24 -15.38
C PRO A 505 -66.37 40.55 -15.70
N ASP A 506 -67.02 41.33 -14.84
CA ASP A 506 -68.44 41.71 -15.00
C ASP A 506 -68.67 42.81 -16.05
N GLY A 507 -67.62 43.46 -16.55
CA GLY A 507 -67.73 44.51 -17.56
C GLY A 507 -66.41 45.02 -18.12
N PHE A 508 -66.49 45.74 -19.23
CA PHE A 508 -65.35 46.36 -19.92
C PHE A 508 -65.80 47.60 -20.71
N SER A 509 -64.87 48.47 -21.07
CA SER A 509 -65.10 49.80 -21.68
C SER A 509 -64.23 50.03 -22.92
N PRO A 510 -64.68 49.67 -24.13
CA PRO A 510 -63.93 49.90 -25.37
C PRO A 510 -63.91 51.39 -25.77
N ASN A 511 -63.12 52.20 -25.08
CA ASN A 511 -63.01 53.66 -25.26
C ASN A 511 -61.60 54.13 -25.75
N ASN A 512 -60.67 53.19 -25.89
CA ASN A 512 -59.27 53.37 -26.27
C ASN A 512 -58.44 54.17 -25.25
N ASP A 513 -58.73 54.03 -23.95
CA ASP A 513 -57.89 54.59 -22.87
C ASP A 513 -56.81 53.60 -22.36
N GLY A 514 -56.84 52.35 -22.83
CA GLY A 514 -55.91 51.27 -22.50
C GLY A 514 -56.55 50.21 -21.59
N PRO A 515 -56.90 50.52 -20.34
CA PRO A 515 -57.52 49.58 -19.41
C PRO A 515 -58.90 49.10 -19.86
N ASN A 516 -59.13 47.78 -19.82
CA ASN A 516 -60.44 47.16 -20.08
C ASN A 516 -61.07 47.53 -21.44
N ASP A 517 -60.26 47.83 -22.46
CA ASP A 517 -60.72 48.17 -23.81
C ASP A 517 -61.36 47.00 -24.58
N TRP A 518 -61.21 45.79 -24.07
CA TRP A 518 -61.76 44.57 -24.62
C TRP A 518 -62.12 43.63 -23.47
N PHE A 519 -62.88 42.58 -23.76
CA PHE A 519 -63.33 41.62 -22.76
C PHE A 519 -62.19 40.68 -22.34
N ASN A 520 -61.30 41.22 -21.50
CA ASN A 520 -60.08 40.57 -21.04
C ASN A 520 -60.34 39.60 -19.89
N ILE A 521 -60.68 38.35 -20.25
CA ILE A 521 -60.84 37.24 -19.31
C ILE A 521 -59.44 36.75 -18.89
N GLN A 522 -59.09 36.92 -17.60
CA GLN A 522 -57.75 36.56 -17.10
C GLN A 522 -57.59 35.03 -17.06
N GLY A 523 -56.43 34.52 -17.46
CA GLY A 523 -56.16 33.09 -17.53
C GLY A 523 -56.91 32.38 -18.66
N LEU A 524 -57.45 33.11 -19.65
CA LEU A 524 -58.15 32.49 -20.79
C LEU A 524 -57.25 32.31 -22.00
N TYR A 525 -56.47 33.35 -22.34
CA TYR A 525 -55.79 33.46 -23.64
C TYR A 525 -54.41 32.81 -23.66
N ASP A 526 -53.88 32.50 -22.48
CA ASP A 526 -52.58 31.92 -22.16
C ASP A 526 -52.70 30.48 -21.63
N ILE A 527 -53.81 30.13 -20.96
CA ILE A 527 -54.05 28.79 -20.40
C ILE A 527 -54.96 27.95 -21.32
N PHE A 528 -56.11 28.51 -21.74
CA PHE A 528 -57.09 27.81 -22.57
C PHE A 528 -57.01 28.29 -24.03
N GLU A 529 -55.87 28.09 -24.67
CA GLU A 529 -55.59 28.61 -26.02
C GLU A 529 -56.58 28.09 -27.10
N ASN A 530 -57.26 26.98 -26.84
CA ASN A 530 -58.25 26.40 -27.74
C ASN A 530 -59.69 26.78 -27.39
N HIS A 531 -59.92 27.78 -26.53
CA HIS A 531 -61.25 28.18 -26.10
C HIS A 531 -62.11 28.73 -27.26
N LYS A 532 -63.42 28.76 -27.02
CA LYS A 532 -64.42 29.39 -27.89
C LYS A 532 -65.35 30.28 -27.07
N LEU A 533 -65.39 31.56 -27.43
CA LEU A 533 -66.23 32.57 -26.79
C LEU A 533 -67.40 32.95 -27.69
N LEU A 534 -68.63 32.82 -27.17
CA LEU A 534 -69.86 33.21 -27.85
C LEU A 534 -70.54 34.33 -27.08
N ILE A 535 -70.87 35.44 -27.72
CA ILE A 535 -71.61 36.56 -27.11
C ILE A 535 -72.98 36.72 -27.76
N TYR A 536 -73.99 36.89 -26.92
CA TYR A 536 -75.39 37.06 -27.27
C TYR A 536 -75.92 38.39 -26.78
N ASN A 537 -76.82 39.00 -27.56
CA ASN A 537 -77.59 40.15 -27.09
C ASN A 537 -78.72 39.72 -26.14
N ARG A 538 -79.43 40.70 -25.55
CA ARG A 538 -80.57 40.47 -24.64
C ARG A 538 -81.75 39.67 -25.22
N TYR A 539 -81.77 39.45 -26.54
CA TYR A 539 -82.80 38.67 -27.23
C TYR A 539 -82.33 37.25 -27.55
N GLY A 540 -81.14 36.83 -27.10
CA GLY A 540 -80.57 35.51 -27.38
C GLY A 540 -79.99 35.35 -28.78
N THR A 541 -79.77 36.46 -29.51
CA THR A 541 -79.11 36.41 -30.84
C THR A 541 -77.59 36.41 -30.68
N LEU A 542 -76.89 35.46 -31.32
CA LEU A 542 -75.42 35.43 -31.38
C LEU A 542 -74.90 36.64 -32.17
N ILE A 543 -74.09 37.48 -31.53
CA ILE A 543 -73.53 38.71 -32.10
C ILE A 543 -72.01 38.67 -32.24
N PHE A 544 -71.35 37.80 -31.49
CA PHE A 544 -69.91 37.59 -31.60
C PHE A 544 -69.54 36.13 -31.36
N GLU A 545 -68.59 35.64 -32.14
CA GLU A 545 -67.91 34.36 -31.96
C GLU A 545 -66.40 34.60 -32.10
N GLY A 546 -65.65 34.25 -31.06
CA GLY A 546 -64.21 34.44 -30.97
C GLY A 546 -63.49 33.24 -30.37
N ASP A 547 -62.17 33.35 -30.41
CA ASP A 547 -61.17 32.38 -29.98
C ASP A 547 -59.92 33.17 -29.54
N ASN A 548 -58.80 32.48 -29.31
CA ASN A 548 -57.55 33.11 -28.88
C ASN A 548 -57.02 34.20 -29.82
N SER A 549 -57.31 34.10 -31.13
CA SER A 549 -56.91 35.07 -32.15
C SER A 549 -57.88 36.24 -32.31
N LYS A 550 -59.07 36.14 -31.70
CA LYS A 550 -60.19 37.09 -31.86
C LYS A 550 -60.80 37.40 -30.50
N PRO A 551 -60.12 38.21 -29.67
CA PRO A 551 -60.72 38.76 -28.45
C PRO A 551 -61.90 39.69 -28.80
N TRP A 552 -62.85 39.80 -27.87
CA TRP A 552 -64.03 40.65 -28.09
C TRP A 552 -63.77 42.10 -27.64
N ASP A 553 -63.67 43.01 -28.60
CA ASP A 553 -63.47 44.45 -28.41
C ASP A 553 -64.79 45.24 -28.37
N GLY A 554 -65.90 44.57 -28.09
CA GLY A 554 -67.24 45.17 -28.11
C GLY A 554 -67.84 45.35 -29.50
N LYS A 555 -67.22 44.84 -30.58
CA LYS A 555 -67.81 44.85 -31.92
C LYS A 555 -68.47 43.51 -32.29
N ALA A 556 -69.48 43.55 -33.14
CA ALA A 556 -70.11 42.31 -33.64
C ALA A 556 -69.38 41.74 -34.85
N ASN A 557 -69.21 40.42 -34.90
CA ASN A 557 -68.72 39.68 -36.07
C ASN A 557 -69.70 38.57 -36.54
N ARG A 558 -70.87 38.50 -35.91
CA ARG A 558 -72.01 37.64 -36.26
C ARG A 558 -73.30 38.49 -36.30
N GLY A 559 -74.35 37.93 -36.89
CA GLY A 559 -75.64 38.61 -37.05
C GLY A 559 -75.75 39.44 -38.34
N ILE A 560 -76.96 39.95 -38.60
CA ILE A 560 -77.31 40.65 -39.85
C ILE A 560 -77.03 42.16 -39.76
N ASN A 561 -77.12 42.72 -38.55
CA ASN A 561 -76.99 44.16 -38.28
C ASN A 561 -75.72 44.42 -37.46
N ASN A 562 -75.06 45.57 -37.67
CA ASN A 562 -73.91 46.04 -36.91
C ASN A 562 -72.60 45.22 -37.04
N LEU A 563 -72.45 44.42 -38.10
CA LEU A 563 -71.18 43.76 -38.44
C LEU A 563 -70.02 44.77 -38.49
N GLY A 564 -68.97 44.51 -37.71
CA GLY A 564 -67.78 45.35 -37.57
C GLY A 564 -67.99 46.65 -36.80
N LYS A 565 -69.19 46.92 -36.26
CA LYS A 565 -69.50 48.14 -35.51
C LYS A 565 -69.48 47.89 -34.01
N LEU A 566 -69.12 48.94 -33.27
CA LEU A 566 -69.19 48.97 -31.81
C LEU A 566 -70.64 48.80 -31.36
N LEU A 567 -70.87 47.87 -30.43
CA LEU A 567 -72.19 47.48 -29.96
C LEU A 567 -72.66 48.42 -28.84
N PRO A 568 -73.93 48.85 -28.81
CA PRO A 568 -74.43 49.81 -27.82
C PRO A 568 -74.18 49.42 -26.37
N VAL A 569 -74.05 50.41 -25.49
CA VAL A 569 -73.99 50.23 -24.02
C VAL A 569 -75.13 49.33 -23.55
N GLY A 570 -74.79 48.33 -22.74
CA GLY A 570 -75.76 47.41 -22.16
C GLY A 570 -75.17 46.07 -21.73
N THR A 571 -76.04 45.23 -21.19
CA THR A 571 -75.70 43.87 -20.77
C THR A 571 -75.77 42.91 -21.96
N TYR A 572 -74.69 42.16 -22.12
CA TYR A 572 -74.57 41.04 -23.06
C TYR A 572 -74.40 39.74 -22.29
N TYR A 573 -74.66 38.62 -22.94
CA TYR A 573 -74.56 37.29 -22.33
C TYR A 573 -73.47 36.50 -23.04
N TYR A 574 -72.62 35.79 -22.30
CA TYR A 574 -71.57 34.96 -22.87
C TYR A 574 -71.85 33.48 -22.64
N VAL A 575 -71.38 32.65 -23.57
CA VAL A 575 -71.14 31.22 -23.38
C VAL A 575 -69.67 30.98 -23.73
N LEU A 576 -68.90 30.49 -22.77
CA LEU A 576 -67.47 30.22 -22.87
C LEU A 576 -67.23 28.71 -22.84
N HIS A 577 -66.72 28.18 -23.93
CA HIS A 577 -66.25 26.80 -24.02
C HIS A 577 -64.73 26.81 -23.86
N LEU A 578 -64.22 26.35 -22.72
CA LEU A 578 -62.76 26.26 -22.49
C LEU A 578 -62.11 25.14 -23.31
N ASN A 579 -62.92 24.18 -23.79
CA ASN A 579 -62.47 23.02 -24.57
C ASN A 579 -61.40 22.17 -23.84
N ASP A 580 -61.48 22.15 -22.51
CA ASP A 580 -60.68 21.34 -21.60
C ASP A 580 -61.55 20.21 -21.02
N PRO A 581 -61.07 18.94 -20.98
CA PRO A 581 -61.83 17.81 -20.43
C PRO A 581 -62.31 17.98 -18.99
N ASN A 582 -61.58 18.76 -18.18
CA ASN A 582 -61.86 18.96 -16.76
C ASN A 582 -62.92 20.05 -16.53
N TYR A 583 -63.29 20.83 -17.55
CA TYR A 583 -64.19 21.97 -17.42
C TYR A 583 -65.47 21.86 -18.25
N LYS A 584 -66.60 22.19 -17.63
CA LYS A 584 -67.87 22.43 -18.34
C LYS A 584 -67.89 23.83 -18.91
N SER A 585 -68.74 24.04 -19.92
CA SER A 585 -68.96 25.37 -20.50
C SER A 585 -69.53 26.33 -19.44
N MET A 586 -69.00 27.55 -19.42
CA MET A 586 -69.39 28.61 -18.50
C MET A 586 -70.35 29.56 -19.21
N ALA A 587 -71.33 30.11 -18.50
CA ALA A 587 -72.26 31.08 -19.05
C ALA A 587 -72.56 32.17 -18.02
N GLY A 588 -72.70 33.41 -18.50
CA GLY A 588 -72.91 34.55 -17.63
C GLY A 588 -73.28 35.80 -18.42
N TRP A 589 -73.10 36.95 -17.79
CA TRP A 589 -73.34 38.25 -18.40
C TRP A 589 -72.10 39.13 -18.27
N VAL A 590 -72.02 40.13 -19.14
CA VAL A 590 -70.96 41.14 -19.14
C VAL A 590 -71.56 42.48 -19.55
N TYR A 591 -71.20 43.54 -18.82
CA TYR A 591 -71.65 44.89 -19.09
C TYR A 591 -70.67 45.63 -20.00
N LEU A 592 -71.13 46.08 -21.17
CA LEU A 592 -70.36 46.90 -22.09
C LEU A 592 -70.72 48.38 -21.84
N ASN A 593 -69.71 49.20 -21.56
CA ASN A 593 -69.82 50.65 -21.41
C ASN A 593 -68.80 51.39 -22.30
N TYR A 594 -68.80 52.73 -22.35
CA TYR A 594 -67.71 53.51 -22.95
C TYR A 594 -67.21 54.58 -21.99
#